data_AF-A0A7J4KIW6-F1
#
_entry.id   AF-A0A7J4KIW6-F1
#
_cell.length_a   1.000
_cell.length_b   1.000
_cell.length_c   1.000
_cell.angle_alpha   90.00
_cell.angle_beta   90.00
_cell.angle_gamma   90.00
#
_symmetry.space_group_name_H-M   'P 1'
#
loop_
_entity.id
_entity.type
_entity.pdbx_description
1 polymer ?
#
loop_
_entity_poly.entity_id
_entity_poly.type
_entity_poly.pdbx_seq_one_letter_code
_entity_poly.pdbx_strand_id
1 'polypeptide(L)' 'MTYKHEGWTLYTRNVKLKGGRNQTIYFFSKRSPKSGTTCDLPTGYTVGVNKRTGLPYLKKK' A
#
# COMPACT_ATOMS: atom_id res chain seq x y z
N MET A 1 -5.78 13.24 1.16
CA MET A 1 -6.38 12.30 2.13
C MET A 1 -5.43 11.12 2.29
N THR A 2 -5.26 10.59 3.50
CA THR A 2 -4.18 9.63 3.83
C THR A 2 -4.68 8.58 4.80
N TYR A 3 -4.64 7.32 4.38
CA TYR A 3 -4.99 6.19 5.24
C TYR A 3 -3.81 5.77 6.12
N LYS A 4 -4.09 5.57 7.41
CA LYS A 4 -3.13 5.08 8.40
C LYS A 4 -3.69 3.88 9.16
N HIS A 5 -2.82 2.96 9.53
CA HIS A 5 -3.16 1.75 10.29
C HIS A 5 -2.00 1.41 11.23
N GLU A 6 -2.22 1.53 12.54
CA GLU A 6 -1.23 1.15 13.58
C GLU A 6 0.20 1.71 13.33
N GLY A 7 0.29 2.99 12.99
CA GLY A 7 1.57 3.66 12.69
C GLY A 7 2.13 3.40 11.29
N TRP A 8 1.45 2.60 10.48
CA TRP A 8 1.72 2.44 9.05
C TRP A 8 0.90 3.44 8.24
N THR A 9 1.49 3.99 7.19
CA THR A 9 0.79 4.84 6.23
C THR A 9 0.69 4.13 4.89
N LEU A 10 -0.46 4.23 4.23
CA LEU A 10 -0.68 3.66 2.90
C LEU A 10 -0.16 4.60 1.81
N TYR A 11 0.68 4.06 0.94
CA TYR A 11 1.23 4.73 -0.22
C TYR A 11 0.83 4.02 -1.50
N THR A 12 0.80 4.78 -2.59
CA THR A 12 0.59 4.28 -3.94
C THR A 12 1.67 4.80 -4.88
N ARG A 13 2.01 4.00 -5.91
CA ARG A 13 2.83 4.45 -7.02
C ARG A 13 2.58 3.61 -8.27
N ASN A 14 2.83 4.21 -9.43
CA ASN A 14 2.87 3.49 -10.69
C ASN A 14 4.26 2.90 -10.91
N VAL A 15 4.31 1.60 -11.21
CA VAL A 15 5.54 0.88 -11.56
C VAL A 15 5.40 0.26 -12.94
N LYS A 16 6.50 0.22 -13.69
CA LYS A 16 6.60 -0.55 -14.92
C LYS A 16 7.11 -1.95 -14.58
N LEU A 17 6.30 -2.96 -14.85
CA LEU A 17 6.69 -4.36 -14.63
C LEU A 17 7.66 -4.81 -15.73
N LYS A 18 8.38 -5.92 -15.48
CA LYS A 18 9.35 -6.48 -16.45
C LYS A 18 8.76 -6.74 -17.83
N GLY A 19 7.47 -7.09 -17.92
CA GLY A 19 6.74 -7.28 -19.19
C GLY A 19 6.25 -6.00 -19.87
N GLY A 20 6.74 -4.82 -19.46
CA GLY A 20 6.37 -3.53 -20.06
C GLY A 20 5.06 -2.93 -19.58
N ARG A 21 4.20 -3.69 -18.90
CA ARG A 21 2.92 -3.22 -18.36
C ARG A 21 3.12 -2.26 -17.19
N ASN A 22 2.41 -1.13 -17.22
CA ASN A 22 2.31 -0.24 -16.07
C ASN A 22 1.25 -0.76 -15.08
N GLN A 23 1.59 -0.78 -13.80
CA GLN A 23 0.68 -1.19 -12.73
C GLN A 23 0.79 -0.22 -11.56
N THR A 24 -0.36 0.21 -11.04
CA THR A 24 -0.44 0.90 -9.75
C THR A 24 -0.27 -0.13 -8.64
N ILE A 25 0.69 0.08 -7.76
CA ILE A 25 0.89 -0.74 -6.57
C ILE A 25 0.58 0.07 -5.31
N TYR A 26 0.10 -0.62 -4.29
CA TYR A 26 -0.16 -0.07 -2.97
C TYR A 26 0.73 -0.75 -1.95
N PHE A 27 1.26 0.01 -1.00
CA PHE A 27 2.14 -0.54 0.03
C PHE A 27 2.08 0.28 1.31
N PHE A 28 2.28 -0.38 2.45
CA PHE A 28 2.33 0.24 3.76
C PHE A 28 3.78 0.56 4.15
N SER A 29 4.02 1.72 4.76
CA SER A 29 5.32 2.10 5.32
C SER A 29 5.16 2.89 6.62
N LYS A 30 6.04 2.62 7.61
CA LYS A 30 6.13 3.42 8.85
C LYS A 30 6.91 4.73 8.65
N ARG A 31 7.73 4.79 7.60
CA ARG A 31 8.58 5.95 7.27
C ARG A 31 8.19 6.52 5.91
N SER A 32 8.60 7.75 5.63
CA SER A 32 8.46 8.31 4.28
C SER A 32 9.28 7.48 3.28
N PRO A 33 8.65 6.88 2.26
CA PRO A 33 9.37 6.10 1.26
C PRO A 33 10.11 7.04 0.28
N LYS A 34 11.12 6.49 -0.41
CA LYS A 34 11.85 7.22 -1.46
C LYS A 34 10.96 7.58 -2.67
N SER A 35 9.84 6.89 -2.85
CA SER A 35 8.88 7.18 -3.90
C SER A 35 7.47 6.69 -3.57
N GLY A 36 6.49 7.27 -4.25
CA GLY A 36 5.08 7.07 -4.00
C GLY A 36 4.46 8.22 -3.21
N THR A 37 3.15 8.32 -3.28
CA THR A 37 2.35 9.33 -2.60
C THR A 37 1.41 8.66 -1.62
N THR A 38 1.06 9.35 -0.54
CA THR A 38 0.04 8.84 0.37
C THR A 38 -1.32 8.80 -0.33
N CYS A 39 -2.15 7.83 0.05
CA CYS A 39 -3.49 7.69 -0.51
C CYS A 39 -4.48 7.12 0.51
N ASP A 40 -5.76 7.17 0.18
CA ASP A 40 -6.80 6.50 0.94
C ASP A 40 -6.88 5.02 0.61
N LEU A 41 -7.62 4.29 1.46
CA LEU A 41 -7.94 2.89 1.22
C LEU A 41 -8.77 2.77 -0.08
N PRO A 42 -8.31 2.03 -1.10
CA PRO A 42 -9.04 1.91 -2.35
C PRO A 42 -10.37 1.16 -2.16
N THR A 43 -11.39 1.56 -2.90
CA THR A 43 -12.69 0.90 -2.90
C THR A 43 -12.56 -0.59 -3.24
N GLY A 44 -13.25 -1.45 -2.49
CA GLY A 44 -13.19 -2.90 -2.68
C GLY A 44 -11.98 -3.58 -2.03
N TYR A 45 -11.18 -2.86 -1.25
CA TYR A 45 -10.10 -3.43 -0.44
C TYR A 45 -10.39 -3.34 1.06
N THR A 46 -9.75 -4.24 1.80
CA THR A 46 -9.69 -4.27 3.27
C THR A 46 -8.24 -4.40 3.68
N VAL A 47 -7.95 -4.06 4.94
CA VAL A 47 -6.60 -4.20 5.50
C VAL A 47 -6.53 -5.49 6.30
N GLY A 48 -5.59 -6.36 5.94
CA GLY A 48 -5.18 -7.49 6.76
C GLY A 48 -3.81 -7.21 7.38
N VAL A 49 -3.51 -7.85 8.51
CA VAL A 49 -2.20 -7.77 9.15
C VAL A 49 -1.55 -9.14 9.15
N ASN A 50 -0.31 -9.21 8.67
CA ASN A 50 0.45 -10.44 8.74
C ASN A 50 0.77 -10.78 10.20
N LYS A 51 0.23 -11.89 10.72
CA LYS A 51 0.37 -12.29 12.12
C LYS A 51 1.83 -12.50 12.57
N ARG A 52 2.73 -12.87 11.65
CA ARG A 52 4.14 -13.14 11.95
C ARG A 52 4.98 -11.87 12.01
N THR A 53 4.72 -10.89 11.14
CA THR A 53 5.56 -9.69 11.00
C THR A 53 4.89 -8.40 11.46
N GLY A 54 3.58 -8.41 11.69
CA GLY A 54 2.77 -7.21 11.94
C GLY A 54 2.64 -6.29 10.73
N LEU A 55 3.07 -6.71 9.53
CA LEU A 55 3.01 -5.90 8.32
C LEU A 55 1.57 -5.86 7.77
N PRO A 56 0.95 -4.67 7.63
CA PRO A 56 -0.35 -4.55 7.00
C PRO A 56 -0.24 -4.74 5.49
N TYR A 57 -1.28 -5.32 4.91
CA TYR A 57 -1.41 -5.51 3.47
C TYR A 57 -2.86 -5.29 3.03
N LEU A 58 -3.03 -4.90 1.77
CA LEU A 58 -4.36 -4.81 1.18
C LEU A 58 -4.85 -6.19 0.74
N LYS A 59 -6.06 -6.54 1.17
CA LYS A 59 -6.79 -7.73 0.74
C LYS A 59 -8.01 -7.27 -0.07
N LYS A 60 -8.19 -7.83 -1.26
CA LYS A 60 -9.40 -7.60 -2.04
C LYS A 60 -10.59 -8.20 -1.28
N LYS A 61 -11.69 -7.45 -1.19
CA LYS A 61 -12.97 -7.98 -0.70
C LYS A 61 -13.45 -9.12 -1.59
#